data_AF-A0A947FX88-F1
#
_entry.id   AF-A0A947FX88-F1
#
_cell.length_a   1.000
_cell.length_b   1.000
_cell.length_c   1.000
_cell.angle_alpha   90.00
_cell.angle_beta   90.00
_cell.angle_gamma   90.00
#
_symmetry.space_group_name_H-M   'P 1'
#
loop_
_entity.id
_entity.type
_entity.pdbx_description
1 polymer ?
#
loop_
_entity_poly.entity_id
_entity_poly.type
_entity_poly.pdbx_seq_one_letter_code
_entity_poly.pdbx_strand_id
1 'polypeptide(L)' 'DVLGQVGIPIPAIEAKLSSGEAMAELCRDIELRDEHKIEGSPTYYLNQGRQKLYGNVGYRVVSANLRELLEQPGHQASWC' A
#
# COMPACT_ATOMS: atom_id res chain seq x y z
N ASP A 1 -25.73 -5.37 5.65
CA ASP A 1 -25.03 -4.80 4.50
C ASP A 1 -23.87 -3.95 5.03
N VAL A 2 -22.62 -4.25 4.64
CA VAL A 2 -21.42 -3.56 5.15
C VAL A 2 -21.39 -2.12 4.65
N LEU A 3 -21.78 -1.87 3.39
CA LEU A 3 -21.76 -0.54 2.78
C LEU A 3 -22.72 0.43 3.47
N GLY A 4 -23.93 -0.04 3.79
CA GLY A 4 -24.90 0.71 4.59
C GLY A 4 -24.41 1.05 6.02
N GLN A 5 -23.54 0.22 6.62
CA GLN A 5 -23.00 0.49 7.97
C GLN A 5 -21.93 1.59 7.97
N VAL A 6 -21.19 1.76 6.87
CA VAL A 6 -20.13 2.78 6.75
C VAL A 6 -20.61 4.07 6.08
N GLY A 7 -21.90 4.16 5.71
CA GLY A 7 -22.50 5.35 5.11
C GLY A 7 -21.99 5.68 3.70
N ILE A 8 -21.50 4.68 2.96
CA ILE A 8 -20.95 4.89 1.61
C ILE A 8 -22.10 4.89 0.59
N PRO A 9 -22.17 5.87 -0.32
CA PRO A 9 -23.26 5.97 -1.29
C PRO A 9 -23.20 4.84 -2.33
N ILE A 10 -24.11 3.88 -2.21
CA ILE A 10 -24.24 2.71 -3.12
C ILE A 10 -24.33 3.14 -4.60
N PRO A 11 -25.14 4.15 -5.00
CA PRO A 11 -25.24 4.52 -6.41
C PRO A 11 -23.92 4.98 -7.03
N ALA A 12 -23.03 5.59 -6.23
CA ALA A 12 -21.71 6.02 -6.71
C ALA A 12 -20.78 4.82 -6.95
N ILE A 13 -20.87 3.79 -6.11
CA ILE A 13 -20.12 2.54 -6.31
C ILE A 13 -20.62 1.83 -7.58
N GLU A 14 -21.93 1.69 -7.73
CA GLU A 14 -22.53 1.04 -8.90
C GLU A 14 -22.14 1.74 -10.20
N ALA A 15 -22.10 3.08 -10.21
CA ALA A 15 -21.62 3.84 -11.35
C ALA A 15 -20.18 3.48 -11.72
N LYS A 16 -19.27 3.39 -10.74
CA LYS A 16 -17.85 3.02 -10.96
C LYS A 16 -17.65 1.57 -11.42
N LEU A 17 -18.51 0.66 -10.96
CA LEU A 17 -18.52 -0.73 -11.42
C LEU A 17 -19.04 -0.81 -12.86
N SER A 18 -20.13 -0.10 -13.17
CA SER A 18 -20.77 -0.10 -14.51
C SER A 18 -19.92 0.57 -15.59
N SER A 19 -19.14 1.60 -15.23
CA SER A 19 -18.22 2.26 -16.17
C SER A 19 -16.96 1.45 -16.46
N GLY A 20 -16.70 0.38 -15.68
CA GLY A 20 -15.47 -0.41 -15.75
C GLY A 20 -14.25 0.24 -15.10
N GLU A 21 -14.38 1.46 -14.57
CA GLU A 21 -13.27 2.21 -13.95
C GLU A 21 -12.66 1.44 -12.77
N ALA A 22 -13.51 0.84 -11.92
CA ALA A 22 -13.04 0.03 -10.79
C ALA A 22 -12.23 -1.20 -11.25
N MET A 23 -12.60 -1.81 -12.39
CA MET A 23 -11.86 -2.94 -12.95
C MET A 23 -10.53 -2.48 -13.56
N ALA A 24 -10.52 -1.34 -14.25
CA ALA A 24 -9.31 -0.78 -14.83
C ALA A 24 -8.25 -0.47 -13.75
N GLU A 25 -8.67 0.12 -12.63
CA GLU A 25 -7.76 0.40 -11.50
C GLU A 25 -7.28 -0.89 -10.81
N LEU A 26 -8.13 -1.93 -10.70
CA LEU A 26 -7.68 -3.23 -10.21
C LEU A 26 -6.61 -3.87 -11.12
N CYS A 27 -6.79 -3.79 -12.45
CA CYS A 27 -5.79 -4.26 -13.39
C CYS A 27 -4.47 -3.48 -13.27
N ARG A 28 -4.55 -2.16 -13.12
CA ARG A 28 -3.38 -1.30 -12.86
C ARG A 28 -2.65 -1.72 -11.58
N ASP A 29 -3.36 -2.03 -10.51
CA ASP A 29 -2.75 -2.50 -9.26
C ASP A 29 -2.02 -3.84 -9.44
N ILE A 30 -2.53 -4.74 -10.29
CA ILE A 30 -1.87 -6.00 -10.66
C ILE A 30 -0.57 -5.74 -11.43
N GLU A 31 -0.58 -4.79 -12.37
CA GLU A 31 0.62 -4.38 -13.10
C GLU A 31 1.68 -3.77 -12.16
N LEU A 32 1.25 -2.87 -11.26
CA LEU A 32 2.12 -2.24 -10.25
C LEU A 32 2.72 -3.26 -9.27
N ARG A 33 1.95 -4.28 -8.89
CA ARG A 33 2.45 -5.40 -8.07
C ARG A 33 3.66 -6.05 -8.74
N ASP A 34 3.56 -6.33 -10.04
CA ASP A 34 4.62 -6.99 -10.80
C ASP A 34 5.83 -6.06 -10.99
N GLU A 35 5.58 -4.78 -11.32
CA GLU A 35 6.63 -3.75 -11.44
C GLU A 35 7.43 -3.59 -10.15
N HIS A 36 6.74 -3.51 -9.00
CA HIS A 36 7.37 -3.36 -7.69
C HIS A 36 7.83 -4.68 -7.06
N LYS A 37 7.68 -5.79 -7.79
CA LYS A 37 8.07 -7.15 -7.37
C LYS A 37 7.46 -7.50 -6.00
N ILE A 38 6.18 -7.21 -5.80
CA ILE A 38 5.48 -7.51 -4.55
C ILE A 38 5.20 -9.01 -4.51
N GLU A 39 5.87 -9.72 -3.60
CA GLU A 39 5.89 -11.18 -3.54
C GLU A 39 4.63 -11.78 -2.87
N GLY A 40 3.92 -10.99 -2.09
CA GLY A 40 2.69 -11.41 -1.42
C GLY A 40 2.11 -10.35 -0.50
N SER A 41 1.11 -10.74 0.28
CA SER A 41 0.40 -9.87 1.23
C SER A 41 0.59 -10.33 2.69
N PRO A 42 0.66 -9.41 3.66
CA PRO A 42 0.79 -7.96 3.49
C PRO A 42 2.22 -7.57 3.09
N THR A 43 2.36 -6.49 2.33
CA THR A 43 3.66 -5.87 2.02
C THR A 43 3.60 -4.37 2.24
N TYR A 44 4.59 -3.82 2.92
CA TYR A 44 4.85 -2.38 2.96
C TYR A 44 5.96 -2.05 1.97
N TYR A 45 5.63 -1.30 0.93
CA TYR A 45 6.59 -0.76 -0.04
C TYR A 45 6.91 0.68 0.37
N LEU A 46 8.13 0.91 0.85
CA LEU A 46 8.55 2.19 1.41
C LEU A 46 9.75 2.73 0.65
N ASN A 47 9.86 4.05 0.64
CA ASN A 47 11.05 4.74 0.13
C ASN A 47 11.42 4.36 -1.31
N GLN A 48 10.43 4.37 -2.22
CA GLN A 48 10.60 4.01 -3.63
C GLN A 48 11.28 2.63 -3.81
N GLY A 49 10.97 1.68 -2.93
CA GLY A 49 11.45 0.31 -3.00
C GLY A 49 12.80 0.06 -2.32
N ARG A 50 13.42 1.07 -1.69
CA ARG A 50 14.62 0.84 -0.85
C ARG A 50 14.31 -0.01 0.37
N GLN A 51 13.06 0.01 0.83
CA GLN A 51 12.59 -0.79 1.95
C GLN A 51 11.32 -1.55 1.54
N LYS A 52 11.33 -2.87 1.71
CA LYS A 52 10.18 -3.74 1.49
C LYS A 52 10.02 -4.65 2.70
N LEU A 53 8.90 -4.50 3.41
CA LEU A 53 8.57 -5.33 4.57
C LEU A 53 7.48 -6.32 4.16
N TYR A 54 7.83 -7.59 3.98
CA TYR A 54 6.92 -8.63 3.54
C TYR A 54 6.47 -9.54 4.70
N GLY A 55 5.18 -9.87 4.72
CA GLY A 55 4.57 -10.75 5.71
C GLY A 55 4.05 -9.99 6.93
N ASN A 56 3.59 -10.74 7.93
CA ASN A 56 3.07 -10.20 9.19
C ASN A 56 4.21 -9.64 10.05
N VAL A 57 4.70 -8.47 9.67
CA VAL A 57 5.78 -7.76 10.37
C VAL A 57 5.22 -7.05 11.60
N GLY A 58 5.87 -7.25 12.74
CA GLY A 58 5.45 -6.65 14.01
C GLY A 58 5.52 -5.12 13.99
N TYR A 59 4.61 -4.48 14.72
CA TYR A 59 4.47 -3.02 14.80
C TYR A 59 5.80 -2.27 15.04
N ARG A 60 6.66 -2.77 15.95
CA ARG A 60 7.93 -2.11 16.28
C ARG A 60 8.85 -1.96 15.06
N VAL A 61 8.90 -2.98 14.21
CA VAL A 61 9.73 -2.98 12.99
C VAL A 61 9.18 -1.99 11.96
N VAL A 62 7.85 -1.99 11.75
CA VAL A 62 7.18 -1.04 10.87
C VAL A 62 7.40 0.40 11.35
N SER A 63 7.22 0.64 12.65
CA SER A 63 7.36 1.97 13.26
C SER A 63 8.78 2.52 13.18
N ALA A 64 9.80 1.66 13.34
CA ALA A 64 11.19 2.06 13.24
C ALA A 64 11.56 2.45 11.79
N ASN A 65 11.12 1.67 10.79
CA ASN A 65 11.33 2.00 9.38
C ASN A 65 10.67 3.33 9.00
N LEU A 66 9.45 3.56 9.46
CA LEU A 66 8.74 4.81 9.17
C LEU A 66 9.42 6.03 9.82
N ARG A 67 9.89 5.92 11.08
CA ARG A 67 10.63 7.00 11.75
C ARG A 67 11.91 7.33 11.02
N GLU A 68 12.69 6.32 10.66
CA GLU A 68 13.92 6.50 9.89
C GLU A 68 13.66 7.21 8.55
N LEU A 69 12.58 6.83 7.86
CA LEU A 69 12.19 7.44 6.59
C LEU A 69 11.80 8.92 6.73
N LEU A 70 11.12 9.28 7.82
CA LEU A 70 10.63 10.64 8.07
C LEU A 70 11.70 11.57 8.64
N GLU A 71 12.54 11.06 9.54
CA GLU A 71 13.53 11.87 10.26
C GLU A 71 14.74 12.23 9.39
N GLN A 72 14.95 11.53 8.25
CA GLN A 72 16.03 11.74 7.28
C GLN A 72 17.32 12.21 7.96
N PRO A 73 17.94 11.41 8.85
CA PRO A 73 19.08 11.87 9.63
C PRO A 73 20.25 12.11 8.68
N GLY A 74 20.39 13.35 8.20
CA GLY A 74 21.35 13.76 7.16
C GLY A 74 22.83 13.62 7.53
N HIS A 75 23.14 12.93 8.64
CA HIS A 75 24.48 12.73 9.19
C HIS A 75 24.69 11.37 9.87
N GLN A 76 23.73 10.43 9.80
CA GLN A 76 23.95 9.08 10.30
C GLN A 76 24.15 8.15 9.11
N ALA A 77 25.29 7.46 9.09
CA ALA A 77 25.55 6.44 8.08
C ALA A 77 24.39 5.45 8.07
N SER A 78 23.75 5.26 6.91
CA SER A 78 22.82 4.14 6.75
C SER A 78 23.63 2.87 6.94
N TRP A 79 23.40 2.15 8.02
CA TRP A 79 24.04 0.87 8.26
C TRP A 79 23.46 -0.13 7.25
N CYS A 80 24.14 -0.24 6.11
CA CYS A 80 24.19 -1.45 5.32
C CYS A 80 24.91 -2.55 6.12
#